data_AF-A0A1Y2FAZ8-F1
#
_entry.id   AF-A0A1Y2FAZ8-F1
#
_cell.length_a   1.000
_cell.length_b   1.000
_cell.length_c   1.000
_cell.angle_alpha   90.00
_cell.angle_beta   90.00
_cell.angle_gamma   90.00
#
_symmetry.space_group_name_H-M   'P 1'
#
loop_
_entity.id
_entity.type
_entity.pdbx_description
1 polymer ?
#
loop_
_entity_poly.entity_id
_entity_poly.type
_entity_poly.pdbx_seq_one_letter_code
_entity_poly.pdbx_strand_id
1 'polypeptide(L)'
;MSFIHDEVLLHDITIPGTHDTGTKQIAWQTYTRTQDLRVRDQLKHGIRYLDVRLEIDDNDDDIFLTHAGVDCWDPDPTGPEDKRLYLTKVIDECINFLKDHNRESIIMHLEFEVLEINKEDAYSKIAGYTFLDPDRKKYIYNNNEDDDETKEQKIPTLGKARGKIVLLTREQYKYKGNNQIDITVEVGKKDMEKCREYAKIEGAANDGEKCYSILYNGIIIQDGVPNDRESVSGLGMF
;
A
#
# COMPACT_ATOMS: atom_id res chain seq x y z
N MET A 1 7.20 8.62 14.20
CA MET A 1 7.05 9.93 13.50
C MET A 1 6.81 11.11 14.45
N SER A 2 6.50 10.90 15.73
CA SER A 2 6.25 11.96 16.73
C SER A 2 7.35 13.01 16.96
N PHE A 3 8.59 12.78 16.53
CA PHE A 3 9.71 13.73 16.71
C PHE A 3 10.00 14.59 15.47
N ILE A 4 9.31 14.32 14.36
CA ILE A 4 9.45 15.08 13.11
C ILE A 4 8.47 16.27 13.18
N HIS A 5 8.85 17.42 12.63
CA HIS A 5 8.00 18.60 12.59
C HIS A 5 6.80 18.43 11.62
N ASP A 6 5.73 19.19 11.84
CA ASP A 6 4.46 19.01 11.12
C ASP A 6 4.49 19.54 9.68
N GLU A 7 5.36 20.52 9.42
CA GLU A 7 5.58 21.15 8.12
C GLU A 7 6.37 20.28 7.14
N VAL A 8 7.05 19.23 7.61
CA VAL A 8 7.85 18.33 6.77
C VAL A 8 6.93 17.56 5.83
N LEU A 9 7.25 17.51 4.54
CA LEU A 9 6.49 16.73 3.57
C LEU A 9 6.65 15.24 3.84
N LEU A 10 5.58 14.48 3.64
CA LEU A 10 5.62 13.05 3.94
C LEU A 10 6.67 12.30 3.09
N HIS A 11 6.91 12.76 1.85
CA HIS A 11 7.95 12.20 0.97
C HIS A 11 9.39 12.63 1.33
N ASP A 12 9.56 13.62 2.20
CA ASP A 12 10.90 14.06 2.68
C ASP A 12 11.34 13.26 3.93
N ILE A 13 10.53 12.30 4.37
CA ILE A 13 10.81 11.48 5.55
C ILE A 13 11.30 10.11 5.09
N THR A 14 12.38 9.62 5.69
CA THR A 14 12.77 8.22 5.55
C THR A 14 11.76 7.32 6.26
N ILE A 15 10.95 6.60 5.50
CA ILE A 15 9.86 5.77 6.02
C ILE A 15 10.17 4.28 5.80
N PRO A 16 10.28 3.47 6.86
CA PRO A 16 10.43 2.03 6.71
C PRO A 16 9.10 1.41 6.23
N GLY A 17 9.22 0.51 5.24
CA GLY A 17 8.10 -0.16 4.61
C GLY A 17 8.27 -1.67 4.48
N THR A 18 7.18 -2.34 4.12
CA THR A 18 7.12 -3.79 3.89
C THR A 18 6.57 -4.11 2.50
N HIS A 19 7.25 -5.00 1.78
CA HIS A 19 6.82 -5.57 0.50
C HIS A 19 5.83 -6.70 0.74
N ASP A 20 4.70 -6.74 0.02
CA ASP A 20 3.58 -7.67 0.21
C ASP A 20 3.23 -7.91 1.68
N THR A 21 2.77 -6.83 2.31
CA THR A 21 2.58 -6.71 3.77
C THR A 21 1.78 -7.86 4.39
N GLY A 22 0.81 -8.42 3.68
CA GLY A 22 -0.13 -9.44 4.17
C GLY A 22 0.38 -10.88 4.17
N THR A 23 1.57 -11.16 3.64
CA THR A 23 1.96 -12.54 3.26
C THR A 23 2.37 -13.46 4.40
N LYS A 24 2.25 -13.04 5.68
CA LYS A 24 2.64 -13.88 6.83
C LYS A 24 2.07 -15.29 6.78
N GLN A 25 0.78 -15.40 6.47
CA GLN A 25 0.11 -16.69 6.33
C GLN A 25 -0.37 -16.82 4.89
N ILE A 26 0.39 -17.58 4.11
CA ILE A 26 0.18 -17.78 2.67
C ILE A 26 0.60 -19.21 2.29
N ALA A 27 0.01 -19.76 1.23
CA ALA A 27 0.45 -21.04 0.67
C ALA A 27 1.77 -20.87 -0.12
N TRP A 28 2.55 -21.96 -0.30
CA TRP A 28 3.84 -21.94 -1.00
C TRP A 28 4.87 -20.94 -0.44
N GLN A 29 4.94 -20.85 0.89
CA GLN A 29 5.71 -19.85 1.65
C GLN A 29 7.16 -19.63 1.18
N THR A 30 7.84 -20.65 0.66
CA THR A 30 9.21 -20.52 0.12
C THR A 30 9.32 -19.46 -0.99
N TYR A 31 8.25 -19.23 -1.75
CA TYR A 31 8.23 -18.32 -2.90
C TYR A 31 7.36 -17.08 -2.68
N THR A 32 6.32 -17.20 -1.86
CA THR A 32 5.25 -16.19 -1.74
C THR A 32 5.26 -15.45 -0.40
N ARG A 33 5.99 -15.94 0.61
CA ARG A 33 6.04 -15.28 1.92
C ARG A 33 7.18 -14.28 1.97
N THR A 34 6.84 -13.01 2.19
CA THR A 34 7.80 -11.91 2.33
C THR A 34 7.85 -11.34 3.74
N GLN A 35 6.83 -11.61 4.57
CA GLN A 35 6.72 -11.13 5.94
C GLN A 35 6.57 -12.28 6.94
N ASP A 36 7.17 -12.15 8.13
CA ASP A 36 6.96 -13.08 9.26
C ASP A 36 6.04 -12.50 10.36
N LEU A 37 5.70 -11.21 10.25
CA LEU A 37 4.88 -10.47 11.22
C LEU A 37 3.50 -10.15 10.65
N ARG A 38 2.48 -10.13 11.50
CA ARG A 38 1.13 -9.68 11.13
C ARG A 38 1.15 -8.15 11.01
N VAL A 39 0.20 -7.55 10.28
CA VAL A 39 0.13 -6.09 10.06
C VAL A 39 0.25 -5.31 11.38
N ARG A 40 -0.57 -5.60 12.39
CA ARG A 40 -0.47 -4.96 13.72
C ARG A 40 0.92 -5.03 14.37
N ASP A 41 1.66 -6.13 14.15
CA ASP A 41 2.96 -6.35 14.75
C ASP A 41 4.03 -5.59 13.95
N GLN A 42 3.91 -5.51 12.63
CA GLN A 42 4.76 -4.66 11.78
C GLN A 42 4.65 -3.18 12.19
N LEU A 43 3.43 -2.69 12.42
CA LEU A 43 3.20 -1.31 12.88
C LEU A 43 3.90 -1.03 14.23
N LYS A 44 3.88 -1.98 15.17
CA LYS A 44 4.59 -1.86 16.45
C LYS A 44 6.12 -1.81 16.28
N HIS A 45 6.65 -2.42 15.23
CA HIS A 45 8.08 -2.39 14.89
C HIS A 45 8.49 -1.15 14.08
N GLY A 46 7.58 -0.17 13.92
CA GLY A 46 7.90 1.10 13.30
C GLY A 46 7.65 1.17 11.80
N ILE A 47 7.14 0.11 11.18
CA ILE A 47 6.72 0.12 9.77
C ILE A 47 5.57 1.12 9.59
N ARG A 48 5.69 2.01 8.59
CA ARG A 48 4.67 3.01 8.26
C ARG A 48 4.33 3.06 6.77
N TYR A 49 4.98 2.26 5.94
CA TYR A 49 4.60 2.06 4.54
C TYR A 49 4.23 0.60 4.30
N LEU A 50 2.99 0.36 3.87
CA LEU A 50 2.45 -0.96 3.63
C LEU A 50 2.21 -1.14 2.12
N ASP A 51 2.96 -2.03 1.48
CA ASP A 51 2.65 -2.51 0.13
C ASP A 51 1.54 -3.56 0.23
N VAL A 52 0.36 -3.27 -0.31
CA VAL A 52 -0.86 -4.06 -0.17
C VAL A 52 -1.34 -4.47 -1.56
N ARG A 53 -1.12 -5.74 -1.88
CA ARG A 53 -1.52 -6.39 -3.13
C ARG A 53 -2.92 -6.99 -2.99
N LEU A 54 -3.78 -6.72 -3.96
CA LEU A 54 -5.22 -6.94 -3.87
C LEU A 54 -5.77 -7.85 -4.98
N GLU A 55 -6.82 -8.58 -4.64
CA GLU A 55 -7.66 -9.34 -5.55
C GLU A 55 -9.14 -9.24 -5.10
N ILE A 56 -10.07 -9.61 -5.99
CA ILE A 56 -11.52 -9.58 -5.74
C ILE A 56 -11.99 -11.01 -5.51
N ASP A 57 -12.76 -11.22 -4.45
CA ASP A 57 -13.34 -12.50 -4.10
C ASP A 57 -14.50 -12.83 -5.04
N ASP A 58 -14.38 -13.89 -5.83
CA ASP A 58 -15.43 -14.32 -6.76
C ASP A 58 -16.78 -14.66 -6.08
N ASN A 59 -16.80 -14.88 -4.75
CA ASN A 59 -18.01 -15.32 -4.05
C ASN A 59 -18.90 -14.17 -3.56
N ASP A 60 -18.29 -13.09 -3.05
CA ASP A 60 -18.99 -11.94 -2.45
C ASP A 60 -18.50 -10.59 -2.97
N ASP A 61 -17.63 -10.61 -3.98
CA ASP A 61 -16.95 -9.49 -4.61
C ASP A 61 -16.06 -8.69 -3.62
N ASP A 62 -15.85 -9.12 -2.37
CA ASP A 62 -15.04 -8.38 -1.39
C ASP A 62 -13.55 -8.38 -1.79
N ILE A 63 -12.76 -7.48 -1.22
CA ILE A 63 -11.36 -7.27 -1.59
C ILE A 63 -10.46 -7.91 -0.54
N PHE A 64 -9.63 -8.85 -0.96
CA PHE A 64 -8.68 -9.54 -0.11
C PHE A 64 -7.23 -9.36 -0.58
N LEU A 65 -6.28 -9.68 0.30
CA LEU A 65 -4.86 -9.60 -0.01
C LEU A 65 -4.39 -10.85 -0.73
N THR A 66 -3.60 -10.68 -1.80
CA THR A 66 -3.01 -11.76 -2.61
C THR A 66 -1.51 -11.53 -2.78
N HIS A 67 -0.75 -12.52 -3.21
CA HIS A 67 0.59 -12.32 -3.75
C HIS A 67 0.91 -13.40 -4.78
N ALA A 68 1.26 -12.98 -5.99
CA ALA A 68 1.45 -13.83 -7.16
C ALA A 68 0.23 -14.73 -7.45
N GLY A 69 -0.98 -14.20 -7.27
CA GLY A 69 -2.25 -14.94 -7.40
C GLY A 69 -2.49 -15.99 -6.31
N VAL A 70 -1.87 -15.82 -5.14
CA VAL A 70 -2.02 -16.70 -3.98
C VAL A 70 -2.64 -15.94 -2.82
N ASP A 71 -3.79 -16.41 -2.36
CA ASP A 71 -4.54 -15.82 -1.25
C ASP A 71 -3.70 -15.71 0.03
N CYS A 72 -3.68 -14.51 0.62
CA CYS A 72 -3.22 -14.30 1.98
C CYS A 72 -4.35 -14.66 2.96
N TRP A 73 -4.00 -15.39 4.01
CA TRP A 73 -4.92 -15.82 5.06
C TRP A 73 -4.73 -14.98 6.32
N ASP A 74 -5.80 -14.82 7.08
CA ASP A 74 -5.80 -14.11 8.35
C ASP A 74 -4.92 -14.86 9.39
N PRO A 75 -3.81 -14.27 9.88
CA PRO A 75 -2.92 -14.92 10.83
C PRO A 75 -3.42 -14.85 12.29
N ASP A 76 -4.69 -14.53 12.51
CA ASP A 76 -5.32 -14.53 13.84
C ASP A 76 -5.72 -15.94 14.25
N PRO A 77 -5.07 -16.55 15.27
CA PRO A 77 -5.35 -17.91 15.68
C PRO A 77 -6.72 -18.07 16.36
N THR A 78 -7.43 -16.97 16.61
CA THR A 78 -8.79 -16.99 17.19
C THR A 78 -9.89 -17.05 16.12
N GLY A 79 -9.55 -16.80 14.85
CA GLY A 79 -10.47 -16.89 13.72
C GLY A 79 -10.44 -18.26 13.02
N PRO A 80 -11.27 -18.45 11.98
CA PRO A 80 -11.18 -19.62 11.11
C PRO A 80 -9.83 -19.67 10.38
N GLU A 81 -9.24 -20.86 10.28
CA GLU A 81 -7.92 -21.06 9.65
C GLU A 81 -7.91 -20.76 8.14
N ASP A 82 -9.08 -20.89 7.50
CA ASP A 82 -9.34 -20.69 6.07
C ASP A 82 -9.98 -19.32 5.78
N LYS A 83 -9.84 -18.36 6.68
CA LYS A 83 -10.34 -17.01 6.47
C LYS A 83 -9.32 -16.18 5.69
N ARG A 84 -9.70 -15.68 4.50
CA ARG A 84 -8.88 -14.72 3.74
C ARG A 84 -8.60 -13.45 4.54
N LEU A 85 -7.44 -12.85 4.31
CA LEU A 85 -7.08 -11.56 4.88
C LEU A 85 -7.72 -10.45 4.03
N TYR A 86 -8.91 -9.99 4.43
CA TYR A 86 -9.62 -8.90 3.74
C TYR A 86 -8.99 -7.53 3.99
N LEU A 87 -9.08 -6.64 2.99
CA LEU A 87 -8.59 -5.27 3.05
C LEU A 87 -9.21 -4.48 4.20
N THR A 88 -10.50 -4.69 4.48
CA THR A 88 -11.23 -4.07 5.59
C THR A 88 -10.56 -4.37 6.94
N LYS A 89 -10.09 -5.61 7.17
CA LYS A 89 -9.36 -5.97 8.39
C LYS A 89 -8.04 -5.21 8.50
N VAL A 90 -7.28 -5.11 7.40
CA VAL A 90 -6.00 -4.37 7.36
C VAL A 90 -6.21 -2.89 7.67
N ILE A 91 -7.24 -2.27 7.08
CA ILE A 91 -7.64 -0.88 7.36
C ILE A 91 -7.98 -0.72 8.85
N ASP A 92 -8.77 -1.63 9.43
CA ASP A 92 -9.17 -1.56 10.84
C ASP A 92 -7.98 -1.74 11.79
N GLU A 93 -7.02 -2.63 11.48
CA GLU A 93 -5.77 -2.75 12.24
C GLU A 93 -4.95 -1.46 12.22
N CYS A 94 -4.85 -0.81 11.05
CA CYS A 94 -4.17 0.48 10.91
C CYS A 94 -4.87 1.59 11.70
N ILE A 95 -6.21 1.67 11.60
CA ILE A 95 -7.01 2.65 12.34
C ILE A 95 -6.86 2.44 13.85
N ASN A 96 -6.91 1.19 14.33
CA ASN A 96 -6.76 0.90 15.74
C ASN A 96 -5.36 1.29 16.24
N PHE A 97 -4.31 1.06 15.45
CA PHE A 97 -2.98 1.57 15.75
C PHE A 97 -2.95 3.10 15.84
N LEU A 98 -3.57 3.81 14.90
CA LEU A 98 -3.58 5.28 14.87
C LEU A 98 -4.40 5.90 16.01
N LYS A 99 -5.41 5.19 16.55
CA LYS A 99 -6.12 5.62 17.77
C LYS A 99 -5.18 5.71 18.97
N ASP A 100 -4.31 4.71 19.12
CA ASP A 100 -3.34 4.65 20.23
C ASP A 100 -2.08 5.49 19.95
N HIS A 101 -1.81 5.79 18.67
CA HIS A 101 -0.61 6.49 18.22
C HIS A 101 -0.94 7.65 17.26
N ASN A 102 -1.76 8.60 17.71
CA ASN A 102 -2.29 9.70 16.89
C ASN A 102 -1.25 10.66 16.31
N ARG A 103 0.02 10.57 16.72
CA ARG A 103 1.14 11.32 16.13
C ARG A 103 1.84 10.58 15.00
N GLU A 104 1.41 9.39 14.65
CA GLU A 104 1.91 8.61 13.52
C GLU A 104 1.01 8.79 12.30
N SER A 105 1.51 8.42 11.12
CA SER A 105 0.75 8.34 9.87
C SER A 105 1.10 7.03 9.20
N ILE A 106 0.14 6.39 8.51
CA ILE A 106 0.39 5.16 7.76
C ILE A 106 0.21 5.46 6.28
N ILE A 107 1.16 5.02 5.47
CA ILE A 107 1.05 4.99 4.01
C ILE A 107 0.60 3.58 3.63
N MET A 108 -0.51 3.48 2.91
CA MET A 108 -1.01 2.21 2.40
C MET A 108 -1.04 2.29 0.88
N HIS A 109 -0.13 1.57 0.24
CA HIS A 109 -0.02 1.48 -1.21
C HIS A 109 -0.88 0.32 -1.70
N LEU A 110 -1.91 0.63 -2.48
CA LEU A 110 -2.85 -0.34 -3.02
C LEU A 110 -2.51 -0.65 -4.48
N GLU A 111 -2.41 -1.93 -4.81
CA GLU A 111 -2.22 -2.41 -6.18
C GLU A 111 -3.02 -3.69 -6.39
N PHE A 112 -3.81 -3.78 -7.47
CA PHE A 112 -4.47 -5.03 -7.85
C PHE A 112 -3.51 -5.89 -8.69
N GLU A 113 -3.35 -7.17 -8.35
CA GLU A 113 -2.47 -8.07 -9.13
C GLU A 113 -3.12 -8.57 -10.41
N VAL A 114 -4.45 -8.63 -10.45
CA VAL A 114 -5.20 -9.10 -11.61
C VAL A 114 -5.47 -7.93 -12.57
N LEU A 115 -5.10 -8.10 -13.84
CA LEU A 115 -5.22 -7.05 -14.86
C LEU A 115 -6.67 -6.81 -15.32
N GLU A 116 -7.53 -7.82 -15.24
CA GLU A 116 -8.91 -7.82 -15.72
C GLU A 116 -9.91 -7.77 -14.56
N ILE A 117 -10.01 -6.60 -13.92
CA ILE A 117 -11.03 -6.33 -12.89
C ILE A 117 -12.02 -5.25 -13.37
N ASN A 118 -13.25 -5.29 -12.85
CA ASN A 118 -14.12 -4.12 -12.94
C ASN A 118 -13.63 -3.03 -11.98
N LYS A 119 -12.78 -2.13 -12.50
CA LYS A 119 -12.17 -1.04 -11.72
C LYS A 119 -13.21 -0.12 -11.07
N GLU A 120 -14.36 0.11 -11.71
CA GLU A 120 -15.38 1.01 -11.17
C GLU A 120 -15.99 0.43 -9.88
N ASP A 121 -16.30 -0.86 -9.89
CA ASP A 121 -16.82 -1.56 -8.71
C ASP A 121 -15.75 -1.67 -7.63
N ALA A 122 -14.53 -2.04 -8.01
CA ALA A 122 -13.40 -2.17 -7.09
C ALA A 122 -13.09 -0.84 -6.36
N TYR A 123 -13.04 0.27 -7.10
CA TYR A 123 -12.79 1.60 -6.53
C TYR A 123 -13.96 2.07 -5.69
N SER A 124 -15.20 1.73 -6.07
CA SER A 124 -16.39 2.01 -5.25
C SER A 124 -16.37 1.26 -3.93
N LYS A 125 -15.86 0.02 -3.90
CA LYS A 125 -15.66 -0.74 -2.66
C LYS A 125 -14.58 -0.14 -1.79
N ILE A 126 -13.41 0.20 -2.36
CA ILE A 126 -12.34 0.89 -1.61
C ILE A 126 -12.87 2.20 -1.02
N ALA A 127 -13.65 2.98 -1.78
CA ALA A 127 -14.33 4.17 -1.28
C ALA A 127 -15.26 3.87 -0.10
N GLY A 128 -16.07 2.83 -0.23
CA GLY A 128 -16.94 2.28 0.80
C GLY A 128 -16.21 1.84 2.06
N TYR A 129 -14.97 1.35 1.94
CA TYR A 129 -14.16 0.92 3.08
C TYR A 129 -13.41 2.07 3.75
N THR A 130 -13.39 3.25 3.16
CA THR A 130 -12.48 4.35 3.55
C THR A 130 -13.24 5.64 3.82
N PHE A 131 -13.36 6.53 2.83
CA PHE A 131 -13.87 7.90 3.03
C PHE A 131 -15.40 8.01 2.95
N LEU A 132 -16.10 7.01 2.38
CA LEU A 132 -17.57 6.94 2.43
C LEU A 132 -18.08 6.31 3.74
N ASP A 133 -17.23 5.56 4.44
CA ASP A 133 -17.55 4.97 5.74
C ASP A 133 -17.54 6.07 6.83
N PRO A 134 -18.67 6.32 7.53
CA PRO A 134 -18.75 7.37 8.55
C PRO A 134 -17.78 7.21 9.72
N ASP A 135 -17.41 5.97 10.07
CA ASP A 135 -16.56 5.64 11.20
C ASP A 135 -15.07 5.70 10.82
N ARG A 136 -14.74 5.32 9.57
CA ARG A 136 -13.36 5.27 9.08
C ARG A 136 -12.89 6.58 8.45
N LYS A 137 -13.76 7.37 7.80
CA LYS A 137 -13.36 8.57 7.02
C LYS A 137 -12.42 9.54 7.74
N LYS A 138 -12.58 9.72 9.06
CA LYS A 138 -11.75 10.63 9.87
C LYS A 138 -10.29 10.17 10.01
N TYR A 139 -10.01 8.91 9.73
CA TYR A 139 -8.68 8.30 9.73
C TYR A 139 -8.11 8.14 8.32
N ILE A 140 -8.75 8.69 7.29
CA ILE A 140 -8.27 8.63 5.91
C ILE A 140 -7.87 10.05 5.49
N TYR A 141 -6.70 10.19 4.89
CA TYR A 141 -6.31 11.45 4.27
C TYR A 141 -7.08 11.64 2.95
N ASN A 142 -7.81 12.74 2.84
CA ASN A 142 -8.58 13.09 1.65
C ASN A 142 -8.00 14.37 1.03
N ASN A 143 -7.45 14.27 -0.17
CA ASN A 143 -6.84 15.40 -0.86
C ASN A 143 -7.87 16.45 -1.33
N ASN A 144 -9.16 16.08 -1.40
CA ASN A 144 -10.23 16.97 -1.85
C ASN A 144 -10.74 17.90 -0.74
N GLU A 145 -10.36 17.65 0.51
CA GLU A 145 -10.66 18.52 1.66
C GLU A 145 -9.53 19.53 1.93
N ASP A 146 -8.48 19.52 1.11
CA ASP A 146 -7.37 20.47 1.22
C ASP A 146 -7.70 21.73 0.41
N ASP A 147 -7.91 22.85 1.11
CA ASP A 147 -8.22 24.16 0.55
C ASP A 147 -6.99 24.83 -0.12
N ASP A 148 -5.88 24.10 -0.32
CA ASP A 148 -4.68 24.63 -0.95
C ASP A 148 -4.91 24.84 -2.46
N GLU A 149 -5.18 26.09 -2.83
CA GLU A 149 -5.40 26.54 -4.21
C GLU A 149 -4.19 26.27 -5.13
N THR A 150 -3.02 25.95 -4.57
CA THR A 150 -1.84 25.48 -5.31
C THR A 150 -1.90 23.97 -5.51
N LYS A 151 -2.75 23.53 -6.45
CA LYS A 151 -3.01 22.12 -6.85
C LYS A 151 -1.78 21.26 -7.22
N GLU A 152 -0.57 21.74 -7.01
CA GLU A 152 0.70 21.04 -7.24
C GLU A 152 1.04 20.08 -6.09
N GLN A 153 0.56 20.32 -4.86
CA GLN A 153 0.94 19.50 -3.71
C GLN A 153 0.01 18.27 -3.54
N LYS A 154 0.31 17.18 -4.26
CA LYS A 154 -0.44 15.91 -4.17
C LYS A 154 -0.15 15.12 -2.87
N ILE A 155 1.00 15.34 -2.23
CA ILE A 155 1.43 14.61 -1.03
C ILE A 155 1.32 15.54 0.19
N PRO A 156 0.67 15.11 1.29
CA PRO A 156 0.50 15.96 2.47
C PRO A 156 1.79 16.22 3.23
N THR A 157 1.79 17.31 3.99
CA THR A 157 2.71 17.46 5.12
C THR A 157 2.39 16.44 6.21
N LEU A 158 3.37 16.12 7.05
CA LEU A 158 3.19 15.17 8.15
C LEU A 158 2.06 15.61 9.07
N GLY A 159 1.95 16.91 9.38
CA GLY A 159 0.87 17.45 10.22
C GLY A 159 -0.53 17.14 9.68
N LYS A 160 -0.74 17.25 8.35
CA LYS A 160 -2.01 16.90 7.70
C LYS A 160 -2.29 15.39 7.71
N ALA A 161 -1.23 14.57 7.70
CA ALA A 161 -1.28 13.11 7.64
C ALA A 161 -1.36 12.42 9.02
N ARG A 162 -0.98 13.08 10.12
CA ARG A 162 -1.02 12.49 11.47
C ARG A 162 -2.42 11.98 11.83
N GLY A 163 -2.45 10.79 12.41
CA GLY A 163 -3.69 10.09 12.78
C GLY A 163 -4.45 9.55 11.57
N LYS A 164 -3.90 9.60 10.36
CA LYS A 164 -4.56 9.18 9.13
C LYS A 164 -3.74 8.15 8.35
N ILE A 165 -4.46 7.46 7.48
CA ILE A 165 -3.93 6.59 6.43
C ILE A 165 -3.90 7.40 5.14
N VAL A 166 -2.74 7.50 4.52
CA VAL A 166 -2.55 8.07 3.19
C VAL A 166 -2.57 6.92 2.19
N LEU A 167 -3.61 6.87 1.37
CA LEU A 167 -3.76 5.86 0.33
C LEU A 167 -2.95 6.27 -0.90
N LEU A 168 -2.02 5.41 -1.32
CA LEU A 168 -1.23 5.58 -2.53
C LEU A 168 -1.61 4.53 -3.57
N THR A 169 -1.51 4.89 -4.84
CA THR A 169 -1.69 3.97 -5.97
C THR A 169 -0.76 4.35 -7.14
N ARG A 170 -0.46 3.39 -8.02
CA ARG A 170 0.27 3.63 -9.27
C ARG A 170 -0.62 4.14 -10.41
N GLU A 171 -1.92 4.19 -10.19
CA GLU A 171 -2.89 4.78 -11.10
C GLU A 171 -3.96 5.55 -10.32
N GLN A 172 -4.55 6.59 -10.88
CA GLN A 172 -5.51 7.43 -10.16
C GLN A 172 -6.82 6.67 -9.89
N TYR A 173 -7.08 6.28 -8.63
CA TYR A 173 -8.35 5.66 -8.25
C TYR A 173 -9.40 6.75 -8.09
N LYS A 174 -10.44 6.69 -8.91
CA LYS A 174 -11.50 7.69 -8.95
C LYS A 174 -12.82 7.05 -8.58
N TYR A 175 -13.48 7.61 -7.58
CA TYR A 175 -14.86 7.28 -7.27
C TYR A 175 -15.78 8.22 -8.05
N LYS A 176 -16.69 7.65 -8.85
CA LYS A 176 -17.73 8.38 -9.60
C LYS A 176 -19.05 8.34 -8.83
N GLY A 177 -19.12 9.08 -7.73
CA GLY A 177 -20.39 9.34 -7.04
C GLY A 177 -21.15 10.52 -7.66
N ASN A 178 -21.88 11.27 -6.84
CA ASN A 178 -22.52 12.54 -7.28
C ASN A 178 -21.49 13.60 -7.73
N ASN A 179 -20.26 13.53 -7.21
CA ASN A 179 -19.09 14.28 -7.66
C ASN A 179 -17.93 13.29 -7.81
N GLN A 180 -16.98 13.57 -8.71
CA GLN A 180 -15.77 12.76 -8.84
C GLN A 180 -14.84 13.07 -7.66
N ILE A 181 -14.45 12.03 -6.92
CA ILE A 181 -13.55 12.10 -5.77
C ILE A 181 -12.31 11.27 -6.06
N ASP A 182 -11.13 11.89 -5.95
CA ASP A 182 -9.86 11.18 -5.98
C ASP A 182 -9.67 10.45 -4.64
N ILE A 183 -9.59 9.12 -4.70
CA ILE A 183 -9.50 8.23 -3.53
C ILE A 183 -8.08 8.18 -2.97
N THR A 184 -7.11 8.28 -3.87
CA THR A 184 -5.70 8.02 -3.58
C THR A 184 -4.82 9.14 -4.13
N VAL A 185 -3.62 9.23 -3.56
CA VAL A 185 -2.54 9.99 -4.16
C VAL A 185 -1.84 9.11 -5.19
N GLU A 186 -1.92 9.50 -6.46
CA GLU A 186 -1.20 8.85 -7.55
C GLU A 186 0.29 9.16 -7.43
N VAL A 187 1.12 8.11 -7.34
CA VAL A 187 2.57 8.25 -7.16
C VAL A 187 3.39 7.71 -8.32
N GLY A 188 2.82 7.15 -9.38
CA GLY A 188 3.62 6.67 -10.50
C GLY A 188 2.78 6.34 -11.73
N LYS A 189 3.39 5.68 -12.72
CA LYS A 189 2.67 4.98 -13.78
C LYS A 189 2.48 3.51 -13.38
N LYS A 190 1.35 2.92 -13.81
CA LYS A 190 0.94 1.54 -13.56
C LYS A 190 2.05 0.50 -13.76
N ASP A 191 2.80 0.68 -14.84
CA ASP A 191 4.00 -0.08 -15.11
C ASP A 191 5.17 0.90 -15.06
N MET A 192 6.27 0.54 -14.38
CA MET A 192 7.59 1.06 -14.75
C MET A 192 7.93 0.52 -16.14
N GLU A 193 7.19 0.99 -17.16
CA GLU A 193 7.15 0.58 -18.56
C GLU A 193 8.00 -0.67 -18.83
N LYS A 194 7.43 -1.85 -18.58
CA LYS A 194 8.03 -3.15 -18.93
C LYS A 194 9.39 -3.49 -18.31
N CYS A 195 9.78 -2.97 -17.14
CA CYS A 195 11.01 -3.48 -16.52
C CYS A 195 10.84 -4.94 -16.08
N ARG A 196 11.25 -5.88 -16.94
CA ARG A 196 11.26 -7.31 -16.69
C ARG A 196 12.70 -7.74 -16.43
N GLU A 197 13.17 -7.52 -15.20
CA GLU A 197 13.83 -8.55 -14.36
C GLU A 197 14.85 -7.95 -13.36
N TYR A 198 14.65 -8.35 -12.10
CA TYR A 198 15.68 -8.42 -11.07
C TYR A 198 16.27 -9.85 -11.11
N ALA A 199 17.58 -9.93 -11.38
CA ALA A 199 18.43 -11.13 -11.37
C ALA A 199 18.49 -12.01 -12.63
N LYS A 200 19.74 -12.36 -13.00
CA LYS A 200 20.11 -13.31 -14.05
C LYS A 200 19.67 -14.73 -13.68
N ILE A 201 18.57 -15.22 -14.25
CA ILE A 201 18.20 -16.64 -14.23
C ILE A 201 18.42 -17.20 -15.64
N GLU A 202 19.15 -18.30 -15.77
CA GLU A 202 19.33 -18.99 -17.04
C GLU A 202 17.97 -19.48 -17.59
N GLY A 203 17.58 -19.00 -18.77
CA GLY A 203 16.33 -19.35 -19.43
C GLY A 203 15.17 -18.36 -19.24
N ALA A 204 15.37 -17.28 -18.49
CA ALA A 204 14.40 -16.18 -18.38
C ALA A 204 14.61 -15.14 -19.51
N ALA A 205 13.56 -14.42 -19.88
CA ALA A 205 13.55 -13.52 -21.04
C ALA A 205 14.24 -12.19 -20.70
N ASN A 206 15.55 -12.14 -20.90
CA ASN A 206 16.37 -10.95 -20.64
C ASN A 206 16.34 -9.98 -21.83
N ASP A 207 15.74 -8.80 -21.66
CA ASP A 207 15.70 -7.73 -22.68
C ASP A 207 16.91 -6.78 -22.64
N GLY A 208 17.75 -6.88 -21.61
CA GLY A 208 18.98 -6.11 -21.45
C GLY A 208 18.81 -4.71 -20.85
N GLU A 209 17.61 -4.31 -20.41
CA GLU A 209 17.36 -2.99 -19.83
C GLU A 209 17.52 -2.98 -18.30
N LYS A 210 18.23 -1.98 -17.77
CA LYS A 210 18.51 -1.85 -16.33
C LYS A 210 17.42 -1.00 -15.67
N CYS A 211 16.73 -1.56 -14.67
CA CYS A 211 15.73 -0.80 -13.91
C CYS A 211 16.40 0.31 -13.08
N TYR A 212 15.94 1.54 -13.25
CA TYR A 212 16.32 2.67 -12.42
C TYR A 212 15.10 3.16 -11.64
N SER A 213 15.34 3.65 -10.43
CA SER A 213 14.30 4.34 -9.67
C SER A 213 13.83 5.57 -10.46
N ILE A 214 12.52 5.78 -10.52
CA ILE A 214 11.92 6.91 -11.23
C ILE A 214 11.53 7.97 -10.20
N LEU A 215 11.86 9.22 -10.48
CA LEU A 215 11.32 10.35 -9.72
C LEU A 215 9.95 10.72 -10.29
N TYR A 216 8.90 10.56 -9.51
CA TYR A 216 7.54 10.96 -9.87
C TYR A 216 6.98 11.88 -8.77
N ASN A 217 6.63 13.12 -9.14
CA ASN A 217 6.15 14.15 -8.21
C ASN A 217 7.02 14.34 -6.96
N GLY A 218 8.35 14.28 -7.10
CA GLY A 218 9.29 14.41 -5.98
C GLY A 218 9.48 13.14 -5.15
N ILE A 219 8.80 12.04 -5.48
CA ILE A 219 8.94 10.74 -4.82
C ILE A 219 9.82 9.84 -5.67
N ILE A 220 10.83 9.23 -5.05
CA ILE A 220 11.62 8.17 -5.69
C ILE A 220 10.84 6.86 -5.57
N ILE A 221 10.54 6.24 -6.70
CA ILE A 221 9.86 4.95 -6.75
C ILE A 221 10.80 3.90 -7.32
N GLN A 222 10.91 2.79 -6.59
CA GLN A 222 11.61 1.59 -7.02
C GLN A 222 10.78 0.38 -6.61
N ASP A 223 10.53 -0.51 -7.57
CA ASP A 223 9.87 -1.79 -7.34
C ASP A 223 10.95 -2.86 -7.36
N GLY A 224 11.43 -3.37 -6.22
CA GLY A 224 12.36 -4.50 -6.14
C GLY A 224 13.79 -4.22 -5.62
N VAL A 225 14.34 -5.21 -4.90
CA VAL A 225 15.69 -5.22 -4.31
C VAL A 225 16.74 -5.55 -5.39
N PRO A 226 17.83 -4.77 -5.55
CA PRO A 226 18.96 -5.17 -6.39
C PRO A 226 19.58 -6.43 -5.79
N ASN A 227 19.48 -7.54 -6.52
CA ASN A 227 20.00 -8.84 -6.09
C ASN A 227 21.52 -8.91 -6.36
N ASP A 228 22.27 -8.01 -5.75
CA ASP A 228 23.71 -8.16 -5.59
C ASP A 228 23.88 -9.02 -4.34
N ARG A 229 24.35 -10.26 -4.53
CA ARG A 229 24.58 -11.27 -3.48
C ARG A 229 25.58 -10.74 -2.45
N GLU A 230 25.12 -9.91 -1.53
CA GLU A 230 25.72 -9.50 -0.25
C GLU A 230 24.92 -8.29 0.29
N SER A 231 23.64 -8.47 0.62
CA SER A 231 23.00 -7.55 1.56
C SER A 231 21.87 -8.23 2.32
N VAL A 232 21.83 -7.88 3.60
CA VAL A 232 21.05 -8.47 4.66
C VAL A 232 19.59 -8.01 4.52
N SER A 233 18.65 -8.88 4.88
CA SER A 233 17.25 -8.55 5.13
C SER A 233 17.09 -7.21 5.88
N GLY A 234 16.60 -6.16 5.20
CA GLY A 234 16.16 -4.92 5.84
C GLY A 234 16.30 -3.65 4.98
N LEU A 235 15.18 -2.88 4.93
CA LEU A 235 15.04 -1.48 4.46
C LEU A 235 15.43 -1.19 3.00
N GLY A 236 14.76 -0.35 2.21
CA GLY A 236 13.66 0.58 2.43
C GLY A 236 13.45 1.35 1.11
N MET A 237 12.39 2.15 1.00
CA MET A 237 12.39 3.26 0.04
C MET A 237 13.40 4.30 0.53
N PHE A 238 14.31 4.73 -0.34
CA PHE A 238 15.23 5.85 -0.11
C PHE A 238 14.59 7.17 -0.53
#